data_AF-A0A2N0KV13-F1
#
_entry.id   AF-A0A2N0KV13-F1
#
_cell.length_a   1.000
_cell.length_b   1.000
_cell.length_c   1.000
_cell.angle_alpha   90.00
_cell.angle_beta   90.00
_cell.angle_gamma   90.00
#
_symmetry.space_group_name_H-M   'P 1'
#
loop_
_entity.id
_entity.type
_entity.pdbx_description
1 polymer ?
#
loop_
_entity_poly.entity_id
_entity_poly.type
_entity_poly.pdbx_seq_one_letter_code
_entity_poly.pdbx_strand_id
1 'polypeptide(L)'
;MGKNYWMMVASPEDFEVTKEHGFTVYGVRGKYRRRAQRMQPDDRMLFYVKGLRKWTATATITSLFFEDRSPIWNVNGREEVYPFRVKTKPEIVLDEEDYIDALMLAPRLEYVKRWAPEDWPLAFFDSLHLIPQKDFRLIEAEMNRFVGPKRNRPLRNVPDSGRGGDPRQANNRGGNGAPNTNQRNGLIVPQSARNIPTAPIAAPYDEREFVSPASPVSGQMHDRPVDEHGARPVIGQTESKNAQDSVVDDHPATEDSSTSSSTT
;
A
#
# COMPACT_ATOMS: atom_id res chain seq x y z
N MET A 1 -1.87 -14.66 -16.26
CA MET A 1 -0.79 -14.62 -15.24
C MET A 1 -1.44 -14.61 -13.86
N GLY A 2 -0.67 -14.76 -12.77
CA GLY A 2 -1.20 -14.51 -11.42
C GLY A 2 -1.39 -13.01 -11.18
N LYS A 3 -2.42 -12.62 -10.41
CA LYS A 3 -2.64 -11.24 -9.97
C LYS A 3 -1.67 -10.89 -8.84
N ASN A 4 -1.04 -9.72 -8.89
CA ASN A 4 -0.30 -9.17 -7.75
C ASN A 4 -1.25 -8.46 -6.79
N TYR A 5 -0.80 -8.32 -5.54
CA TYR A 5 -1.54 -7.67 -4.47
C TYR A 5 -0.65 -6.58 -3.88
N TRP A 6 -0.93 -5.34 -4.26
CA TRP A 6 -0.21 -4.16 -3.82
C TRP A 6 -0.88 -3.56 -2.59
N MET A 7 -0.07 -2.95 -1.72
CA MET A 7 -0.54 -2.27 -0.52
C MET A 7 0.11 -0.90 -0.43
N MET A 8 -0.71 0.12 -0.26
CA MET A 8 -0.38 1.52 -0.39
C MET A 8 -0.54 2.21 0.95
N VAL A 9 0.50 2.95 1.38
CA VAL A 9 0.57 3.68 2.65
C VAL A 9 0.60 5.18 2.36
N ALA A 10 -0.56 5.83 2.47
CA ALA A 10 -0.75 7.27 2.31
C ALA A 10 -0.75 7.99 3.68
N SER A 11 -0.44 9.29 3.71
CA SER A 11 -0.85 10.14 4.84
C SER A 11 -2.37 10.32 4.87
N PRO A 12 -2.96 10.82 5.97
CA PRO A 12 -4.38 11.17 6.00
C PRO A 12 -4.72 12.22 4.93
N GLU A 13 -3.82 13.17 4.70
CA GLU A 13 -4.00 14.26 3.74
C GLU A 13 -3.98 13.75 2.29
N ASP A 14 -2.98 12.92 1.92
CA ASP A 14 -2.91 12.31 0.57
C ASP A 14 -4.11 11.39 0.30
N PHE A 15 -4.55 10.67 1.34
CA PHE A 15 -5.67 9.74 1.26
C PHE A 15 -6.99 10.46 1.00
N GLU A 16 -7.26 11.57 1.70
CA GLU A 16 -8.52 12.28 1.55
C GLU A 16 -8.65 12.92 0.16
N VAL A 17 -7.57 13.50 -0.38
CA VAL A 17 -7.51 13.95 -1.79
C VAL A 17 -7.74 12.78 -2.77
N THR A 18 -7.18 11.60 -2.49
CA THR A 18 -7.37 10.40 -3.33
C THR A 18 -8.82 9.89 -3.29
N LYS A 19 -9.49 10.05 -2.15
CA LYS A 19 -10.89 9.70 -1.90
C LYS A 19 -11.85 10.69 -2.57
N GLU A 20 -11.56 11.98 -2.54
CA GLU A 20 -12.25 13.02 -3.33
C GLU A 20 -12.15 12.74 -4.83
N HIS A 21 -10.97 12.31 -5.31
CA HIS A 21 -10.75 11.84 -6.69
C HIS A 21 -11.30 10.43 -6.97
N GLY A 22 -12.13 9.88 -6.08
CA GLY A 22 -12.88 8.63 -6.26
C GLY A 22 -12.01 7.38 -6.44
N PHE A 23 -10.76 7.39 -5.98
CA PHE A 23 -9.77 6.32 -6.20
C PHE A 23 -9.57 5.96 -7.68
N THR A 24 -9.77 6.91 -8.60
CA THR A 24 -9.68 6.71 -10.06
C THR A 24 -8.23 6.65 -10.59
N VAL A 25 -7.30 7.25 -9.85
CA VAL A 25 -5.86 7.26 -10.14
C VAL A 25 -5.08 7.18 -8.82
N TYR A 26 -3.93 6.51 -8.86
CA TYR A 26 -2.95 6.56 -7.78
C TYR A 26 -1.54 6.81 -8.33
N GLY A 27 -0.75 7.62 -7.63
CA GLY A 27 0.59 8.05 -8.04
C GLY A 27 1.64 7.79 -6.97
N VAL A 28 2.90 7.61 -7.39
CA VAL A 28 4.03 7.34 -6.48
C VAL A 28 5.26 8.20 -6.76
N ARG A 29 6.04 8.47 -5.69
CA ARG A 29 7.37 9.12 -5.74
C ARG A 29 8.38 8.28 -6.53
N GLY A 30 9.41 8.94 -7.06
CA GLY A 30 10.42 8.33 -7.94
C GLY A 30 11.13 7.08 -7.41
N LYS A 31 11.36 6.96 -6.09
CA LYS A 31 11.93 5.74 -5.49
C LYS A 31 11.12 4.46 -5.78
N TYR A 32 9.84 4.60 -6.13
CA TYR A 32 8.94 3.49 -6.43
C TYR A 32 8.72 3.23 -7.93
N ARG A 33 9.36 3.97 -8.85
CA ARG A 33 9.18 3.80 -10.31
C ARG A 33 9.30 2.33 -10.75
N ARG A 34 10.32 1.62 -10.27
CA ARG A 34 10.56 0.19 -10.55
C ARG A 34 9.56 -0.78 -9.87
N ARG A 35 8.69 -0.31 -8.98
CA ARG A 35 7.53 -1.07 -8.46
C ARG A 35 6.29 -0.74 -9.30
N ALA A 36 6.00 0.54 -9.56
CA ALA A 36 4.90 0.96 -10.44
C ALA A 36 4.98 0.36 -11.84
N GLN A 37 6.17 0.32 -12.46
CA GLN A 37 6.41 -0.33 -13.76
C GLN A 37 6.10 -1.84 -13.80
N ARG A 38 5.93 -2.50 -12.65
CA ARG A 38 5.52 -3.92 -12.56
C ARG A 38 4.04 -4.11 -12.24
N MET A 39 3.30 -3.04 -11.94
CA MET A 39 1.85 -3.10 -11.84
C MET A 39 1.25 -3.42 -13.21
N GLN A 40 0.27 -4.32 -13.24
CA GLN A 40 -0.49 -4.67 -14.43
C GLN A 40 -1.97 -4.37 -14.20
N PRO A 41 -2.77 -4.22 -15.28
CA PRO A 41 -4.21 -4.40 -15.17
C PRO A 41 -4.56 -5.71 -14.46
N ASP A 42 -5.72 -5.76 -13.82
CA ASP A 42 -6.20 -6.88 -12.99
C ASP A 42 -5.45 -7.12 -11.66
N ASP A 43 -4.30 -6.50 -11.41
CA ASP A 43 -3.70 -6.44 -10.06
C ASP A 43 -4.67 -5.75 -9.07
N ARG A 44 -4.55 -6.09 -7.78
CA ARG A 44 -5.35 -5.46 -6.71
C ARG A 44 -4.51 -4.51 -5.88
N MET A 45 -5.13 -3.46 -5.35
CA MET A 45 -4.49 -2.47 -4.47
C MET A 45 -5.30 -2.28 -3.19
N LEU A 46 -4.61 -2.28 -2.04
CA LEU A 46 -5.16 -2.06 -0.70
C LEU A 46 -4.67 -0.72 -0.15
N PHE A 47 -5.58 0.08 0.42
CA PHE A 47 -5.30 1.41 0.95
C PHE A 47 -5.19 1.38 2.48
N TYR A 48 -4.07 1.91 2.98
CA TYR A 48 -3.76 2.07 4.39
C TYR A 48 -3.37 3.53 4.68
N VAL A 49 -3.86 4.07 5.79
CA VAL A 49 -3.57 5.44 6.20
C VAL A 49 -2.60 5.44 7.39
N LYS A 50 -1.38 5.93 7.17
CA LYS A 50 -0.40 6.13 8.25
C LYS A 50 -0.89 7.22 9.21
N GLY A 51 -0.43 7.16 10.47
CA GLY A 51 -1.03 7.96 11.54
C GLY A 51 -2.29 7.30 12.09
N LEU A 52 -3.35 7.19 11.28
CA LEU A 52 -4.60 6.51 11.69
C LEU A 52 -4.42 5.01 11.96
N ARG A 53 -3.47 4.36 11.27
CA ARG A 53 -3.22 2.91 11.32
C ARG A 53 -4.43 2.07 10.92
N LYS A 54 -5.20 2.51 9.92
CA LYS A 54 -6.42 1.82 9.45
C LYS A 54 -6.36 1.42 7.98
N TRP A 55 -7.05 0.34 7.64
CA TRP A 55 -7.39 -0.05 6.28
C TRP A 55 -8.70 0.61 5.87
N THR A 56 -8.74 1.22 4.67
CA THR A 56 -9.83 2.14 4.29
C THR A 56 -10.53 1.80 2.98
N ALA A 57 -9.81 1.26 1.99
CA ALA A 57 -10.36 0.91 0.69
C ALA A 57 -9.57 -0.23 0.00
N THR A 58 -10.18 -0.85 -1.01
CA THR A 58 -9.49 -1.63 -2.04
C THR A 58 -9.90 -1.20 -3.43
N ALA A 59 -8.99 -1.33 -4.38
CA ALA A 59 -9.20 -1.08 -5.80
C ALA A 59 -8.65 -2.22 -6.66
N THR A 60 -9.03 -2.20 -7.94
CA THR A 60 -8.44 -3.00 -9.01
C THR A 60 -7.69 -2.06 -9.96
N ILE A 61 -6.47 -2.41 -10.36
CA ILE A 61 -5.67 -1.64 -11.32
C ILE A 61 -6.26 -1.86 -12.73
N THR A 62 -6.47 -0.78 -13.48
CA THR A 62 -7.14 -0.78 -14.79
C THR A 62 -6.25 -0.32 -15.94
N SER A 63 -5.03 0.16 -15.68
CA SER A 63 -4.05 0.51 -16.71
C SER A 63 -2.66 -0.03 -16.40
N LEU A 64 -1.80 -0.06 -17.42
CA LEU A 64 -0.36 -0.05 -17.21
C LEU A 64 0.08 1.26 -16.53
N PHE A 65 1.30 1.27 -16.02
CA PHE A 65 1.97 2.47 -15.51
C PHE A 65 2.13 3.56 -16.59
N PHE A 66 1.94 4.83 -16.22
CA PHE A 66 2.22 6.02 -17.03
C PHE A 66 2.90 7.13 -16.19
N GLU A 67 3.58 8.09 -16.84
CA GLU A 67 4.12 9.28 -16.17
C GLU A 67 3.26 10.51 -16.50
N ASP A 68 2.84 11.25 -15.47
CA ASP A 68 1.99 12.45 -15.56
C ASP A 68 2.27 13.33 -14.33
N ARG A 69 2.39 14.64 -14.55
CA ARG A 69 2.88 15.62 -13.56
C ARG A 69 1.85 16.67 -13.16
N SER A 70 0.58 16.48 -13.49
CA SER A 70 -0.51 17.36 -13.07
C SER A 70 -0.68 17.39 -11.54
N PRO A 71 -0.85 18.56 -10.89
CA PRO A 71 -0.85 18.67 -9.43
C PRO A 71 -2.16 18.21 -8.79
N ILE A 72 -2.36 16.90 -8.69
CA ILE A 72 -3.52 16.28 -8.02
C ILE A 72 -3.40 16.40 -6.50
N TRP A 73 -2.26 15.99 -5.93
CA TRP A 73 -2.01 16.00 -4.48
C TRP A 73 -1.33 17.30 -4.05
N ASN A 74 -2.08 18.40 -4.07
CA ASN A 74 -1.66 19.69 -3.52
C ASN A 74 -2.27 19.88 -2.13
N VAL A 75 -1.48 19.63 -1.09
CA VAL A 75 -1.91 19.70 0.32
C VAL A 75 -1.27 20.91 0.98
N ASN A 76 -2.07 21.85 1.49
CA ASN A 76 -1.59 22.99 2.26
C ASN A 76 -0.47 23.80 1.57
N GLY A 77 -0.52 23.91 0.23
CA GLY A 77 0.50 24.59 -0.59
C GLY A 77 1.77 23.76 -0.88
N ARG A 78 1.80 22.48 -0.47
CA ARG A 78 2.82 21.51 -0.86
C ARG A 78 2.33 20.73 -2.07
N GLU A 79 2.90 21.03 -3.23
CA GLU A 79 2.64 20.32 -4.48
C GLU A 79 3.46 19.01 -4.52
N GLU A 80 2.86 17.89 -4.10
CA GLU A 80 3.48 16.57 -4.23
C GLU A 80 3.01 15.91 -5.54
N VAL A 81 3.88 15.98 -6.55
CA VAL A 81 3.54 15.65 -7.95
C VAL A 81 3.20 14.17 -8.16
N TYR A 82 3.70 13.25 -7.31
CA TYR A 82 3.51 11.79 -7.43
C TYR A 82 3.51 11.27 -8.89
N PRO A 83 4.60 11.48 -9.65
CA PRO A 83 4.54 11.51 -11.12
C PRO A 83 4.35 10.14 -11.79
N PHE A 84 4.64 9.04 -11.11
CA PHE A 84 4.52 7.69 -11.70
C PHE A 84 3.18 7.08 -11.28
N ARG A 85 2.24 6.92 -12.22
CA ARG A 85 0.82 6.70 -11.93
C ARG A 85 0.26 5.42 -12.55
N VAL A 86 -0.84 4.94 -11.98
CA VAL A 86 -1.72 3.89 -12.52
C VAL A 86 -3.18 4.33 -12.39
N LYS A 87 -4.03 3.95 -13.35
CA LYS A 87 -5.48 4.09 -13.21
C LYS A 87 -6.02 2.93 -12.38
N THR A 88 -7.00 3.24 -11.55
CA THR A 88 -7.63 2.32 -10.61
C THR A 88 -9.14 2.45 -10.67
N LYS A 89 -9.84 1.38 -10.30
CA LYS A 89 -11.28 1.37 -10.06
C LYS A 89 -11.49 0.92 -8.60
N PRO A 90 -12.16 1.70 -7.74
CA PRO A 90 -12.52 1.23 -6.40
C PRO A 90 -13.40 -0.04 -6.49
N GLU A 91 -13.16 -0.97 -5.58
CA GLU A 91 -13.95 -2.20 -5.43
C GLU A 91 -14.68 -2.19 -4.08
N ILE A 92 -14.00 -1.73 -3.02
CA ILE A 92 -14.60 -1.44 -1.71
C ILE A 92 -14.03 -0.11 -1.22
N VAL A 93 -14.90 0.79 -0.76
CA VAL A 93 -14.54 1.98 0.01
C VAL A 93 -15.36 1.94 1.29
N LEU A 94 -14.71 2.13 2.43
CA LEU A 94 -15.38 2.19 3.73
C LEU A 94 -15.71 3.63 4.12
N ASP A 95 -16.70 3.80 4.99
CA ASP A 95 -16.91 5.04 5.74
C ASP A 95 -15.89 5.14 6.89
N GLU A 96 -15.60 6.35 7.37
CA GLU A 96 -14.58 6.56 8.43
C GLU A 96 -14.92 5.83 9.74
N GLU A 97 -16.21 5.73 10.04
CA GLU A 97 -16.71 4.95 11.17
C GLU A 97 -16.38 3.45 11.04
N ASP A 98 -16.32 2.89 9.83
CA ASP A 98 -16.08 1.47 9.55
C ASP A 98 -14.61 1.13 9.29
N TYR A 99 -13.73 2.14 9.15
CA TYR A 99 -12.29 1.93 8.91
C TYR A 99 -11.68 0.92 9.90
N ILE A 100 -11.06 -0.13 9.35
CA ILE A 100 -10.59 -1.29 10.12
C ILE A 100 -9.23 -0.95 10.73
N ASP A 101 -9.17 -0.92 12.06
CA ASP A 101 -7.92 -0.79 12.81
C ASP A 101 -6.96 -1.95 12.46
N ALA A 102 -5.76 -1.60 12.00
CA ALA A 102 -4.76 -2.57 11.63
C ALA A 102 -4.27 -3.41 12.81
N LEU A 103 -4.36 -2.95 14.07
CA LEU A 103 -4.04 -3.78 15.24
C LEU A 103 -4.85 -5.08 15.30
N MET A 104 -6.08 -5.11 14.76
CA MET A 104 -6.94 -6.30 14.77
C MET A 104 -6.52 -7.38 13.76
N LEU A 105 -5.83 -7.00 12.67
CA LEU A 105 -5.50 -7.89 11.56
C LEU A 105 -4.00 -8.02 11.30
N ALA A 106 -3.22 -6.94 11.44
CA ALA A 106 -1.80 -6.89 11.09
C ALA A 106 -0.98 -8.00 11.76
N PRO A 107 -1.08 -8.26 13.08
CA PRO A 107 -0.33 -9.36 13.72
C PRO A 107 -0.63 -10.77 13.18
N ARG A 108 -1.70 -10.93 12.38
CA ARG A 108 -2.11 -12.20 11.77
C ARG A 108 -1.57 -12.37 10.34
N LEU A 109 -1.22 -11.26 9.68
CA LEU A 109 -0.71 -11.23 8.30
C LEU A 109 0.64 -11.94 8.20
N GLU A 110 0.88 -12.66 7.12
CA GLU A 110 2.18 -13.29 6.84
C GLU A 110 3.24 -12.28 6.45
N TYR A 111 2.84 -11.16 5.85
CA TYR A 111 3.68 -10.03 5.51
C TYR A 111 4.48 -9.50 6.71
N VAL A 112 3.83 -9.26 7.86
CA VAL A 112 4.48 -8.61 9.02
C VAL A 112 5.29 -9.56 9.90
N LYS A 113 5.25 -10.88 9.68
CA LYS A 113 5.98 -11.88 10.49
C LYS A 113 7.51 -11.83 10.36
N ARG A 114 8.02 -10.86 9.60
CA ARG A 114 9.46 -10.55 9.45
C ARG A 114 9.95 -9.55 10.52
N TRP A 115 9.03 -8.94 11.26
CA TRP A 115 9.28 -8.02 12.37
C TRP A 115 8.88 -8.70 13.70
N ALA A 116 9.37 -8.17 14.82
CA ALA A 116 8.87 -8.58 16.14
C ALA A 116 7.37 -8.23 16.29
N PRO A 117 6.58 -8.97 17.09
CA PRO A 117 5.16 -8.69 17.31
C PRO A 117 4.86 -7.27 17.81
N GLU A 118 5.82 -6.61 18.45
CA GLU A 118 5.75 -5.24 18.96
C GLU A 118 6.08 -4.21 17.86
N ASP A 119 7.03 -4.56 16.98
CA ASP A 119 7.60 -3.70 15.94
C ASP A 119 6.89 -3.79 14.58
N TRP A 120 5.80 -4.56 14.47
CA TRP A 120 5.05 -4.70 13.20
C TRP A 120 4.69 -3.37 12.49
N PRO A 121 4.44 -2.23 13.18
CA PRO A 121 4.14 -0.97 12.49
C PRO A 121 5.28 -0.48 11.57
N LEU A 122 6.53 -0.88 11.82
CA LEU A 122 7.67 -0.58 10.95
C LEU A 122 7.54 -1.23 9.56
N ALA A 123 6.77 -2.31 9.44
CA ALA A 123 6.48 -2.96 8.16
C ALA A 123 5.75 -2.04 7.16
N PHE A 124 5.10 -0.98 7.66
CA PHE A 124 4.33 0.00 6.89
C PHE A 124 5.00 1.40 6.88
N PHE A 125 6.33 1.48 7.05
CA PHE A 125 7.07 2.74 6.95
C PHE A 125 7.25 3.23 5.49
N ASP A 126 7.49 2.30 4.55
CA ASP A 126 7.58 2.59 3.12
C ASP A 126 6.18 2.78 2.49
N SER A 127 6.05 3.51 1.38
CA SER A 127 4.73 3.93 0.85
C SER A 127 4.02 2.91 -0.05
N LEU A 128 4.76 1.92 -0.58
CA LEU A 128 4.22 0.94 -1.54
C LEU A 128 4.86 -0.44 -1.36
N HIS A 129 4.04 -1.43 -1.04
CA HIS A 129 4.45 -2.81 -0.75
C HIS A 129 3.78 -3.81 -1.69
N LEU A 130 4.39 -4.98 -1.82
CA LEU A 130 3.79 -6.17 -2.44
C LEU A 130 3.49 -7.16 -1.30
N ILE A 131 2.24 -7.57 -1.16
CA ILE A 131 1.78 -8.44 -0.07
C ILE A 131 1.28 -9.81 -0.59
N PRO A 132 1.25 -10.85 0.25
CA PRO A 132 0.65 -12.14 -0.11
C PRO A 132 -0.84 -12.02 -0.45
N GLN A 133 -1.31 -12.80 -1.43
CA GLN A 133 -2.74 -12.91 -1.77
C GLN A 133 -3.61 -13.28 -0.56
N LYS A 134 -3.08 -14.11 0.35
CA LYS A 134 -3.74 -14.55 1.58
C LYS A 134 -4.01 -13.39 2.55
N ASP A 135 -3.06 -12.48 2.69
CA ASP A 135 -3.14 -11.31 3.56
C ASP A 135 -4.12 -10.29 3.01
N PHE A 136 -4.06 -10.00 1.70
CA PHE A 136 -5.04 -9.15 1.03
C PHE A 136 -6.46 -9.69 1.21
N ARG A 137 -6.67 -11.00 0.95
CA ARG A 137 -7.97 -11.66 1.10
C ARG A 137 -8.49 -11.65 2.54
N LEU A 138 -7.63 -11.72 3.54
CA LEU A 138 -8.04 -11.62 4.95
C LEU A 138 -8.64 -10.23 5.25
N ILE A 139 -7.98 -9.17 4.77
CA ILE A 139 -8.42 -7.78 4.98
C ILE A 139 -9.67 -7.49 4.15
N GLU A 140 -9.69 -7.89 2.88
CA GLU A 140 -10.86 -7.78 1.98
C GLU A 140 -12.09 -8.51 2.55
N ALA A 141 -11.93 -9.71 3.10
CA ALA A 141 -13.03 -10.46 3.72
C ALA A 141 -13.59 -9.78 4.98
N GLU A 142 -12.76 -9.06 5.74
CA GLU A 142 -13.21 -8.26 6.88
C GLU A 142 -13.92 -6.97 6.39
N MET A 143 -13.39 -6.28 5.37
CA MET A 143 -14.03 -5.11 4.76
C MET A 143 -15.45 -5.42 4.26
N ASN A 144 -15.64 -6.57 3.60
CA ASN A 144 -16.95 -7.00 3.09
C ASN A 144 -18.04 -7.12 4.17
N ARG A 145 -17.69 -7.24 5.47
CA ARG A 145 -18.68 -7.26 6.58
C ARG A 145 -19.33 -5.90 6.84
N PHE A 146 -18.71 -4.82 6.38
CA PHE A 146 -19.21 -3.45 6.52
C PHE A 146 -19.95 -2.97 5.25
N VAL A 147 -19.69 -3.64 4.11
CA VAL A 147 -20.39 -3.45 2.82
C VAL A 147 -21.78 -4.10 2.88
N GLY A 148 -22.72 -3.42 3.54
CA GLY A 148 -24.09 -3.90 3.70
C GLY A 148 -24.93 -3.06 4.66
N PRO A 149 -26.22 -3.37 4.81
CA PRO A 149 -27.11 -2.63 5.71
C PRO A 149 -26.62 -2.74 7.17
N LYS A 150 -26.50 -1.58 7.85
CA LYS A 150 -25.88 -1.45 9.18
C LYS A 150 -26.40 -2.44 10.24
N ARG A 151 -27.65 -2.91 10.12
CA ARG A 151 -28.29 -3.90 11.00
C ARG A 151 -27.56 -5.24 11.12
N ASN A 152 -26.74 -5.61 10.13
CA ASN A 152 -25.97 -6.87 10.12
C ASN A 152 -24.47 -6.68 10.40
N ARG A 153 -24.01 -5.45 10.65
CA ARG A 153 -22.60 -5.19 11.00
C ARG A 153 -22.27 -5.79 12.38
N PRO A 154 -21.06 -6.33 12.60
CA PRO A 154 -20.67 -6.83 13.92
C PRO A 154 -20.73 -5.68 14.93
N LEU A 155 -21.33 -5.94 16.11
CA LEU A 155 -21.42 -4.93 17.16
C LEU A 155 -20.00 -4.50 17.56
N ARG A 156 -19.72 -3.20 17.41
CA ARG A 156 -18.44 -2.63 17.77
C ARG A 156 -18.26 -2.75 19.28
N ASN A 157 -17.26 -3.52 19.71
CA ASN A 157 -16.81 -3.55 21.11
C ASN A 157 -16.13 -2.21 21.47
N VAL A 158 -16.95 -1.16 21.61
CA VAL A 158 -16.56 0.08 22.28
C VAL A 158 -16.39 -0.28 23.76
N PRO A 159 -15.20 -0.09 24.36
CA PRO A 159 -15.05 -0.23 25.80
C PRO A 159 -15.97 0.77 26.49
N ASP A 160 -16.88 0.30 27.34
CA ASP A 160 -17.79 1.16 28.10
C ASP A 160 -16.98 2.10 28.99
N SER A 161 -16.81 3.33 28.52
CA SER A 161 -16.05 4.39 29.17
C SER A 161 -16.99 5.06 30.15
N GLY A 162 -17.27 4.31 31.22
CA GLY A 162 -18.52 4.36 31.96
C GLY A 162 -19.01 5.75 32.34
N ARG A 163 -20.19 6.12 31.81
CA ARG A 163 -21.00 7.23 32.33
C ARG A 163 -21.68 6.84 33.64
N GLY A 164 -20.91 6.83 34.71
CA GLY A 164 -21.44 6.64 36.06
C GLY A 164 -22.27 7.84 36.53
N GLY A 165 -23.51 7.58 36.95
CA GLY A 165 -24.25 8.43 37.88
C GLY A 165 -25.27 9.42 37.30
N ASP A 166 -26.54 9.02 37.24
CA ASP A 166 -27.68 9.93 37.37
C ASP A 166 -28.72 9.38 38.37
N PRO A 167 -28.54 9.65 39.69
CA PRO A 167 -29.31 9.01 40.75
C PRO A 167 -30.62 9.76 41.07
N ARG A 168 -31.54 9.85 40.11
CA ARG A 168 -32.84 10.55 40.30
C ARG A 168 -34.08 9.81 39.77
N GLN A 169 -34.40 8.68 40.40
CA GLN A 169 -35.80 8.29 40.63
C GLN A 169 -35.92 7.37 41.86
N ALA A 170 -37.06 7.40 42.53
CA ALA A 170 -37.23 6.85 43.88
C ALA A 170 -38.49 5.99 44.03
N ASN A 171 -38.47 5.13 45.06
CA ASN A 171 -39.61 4.47 45.70
C ASN A 171 -40.50 3.55 44.85
N ASN A 172 -40.47 2.24 45.16
CA ASN A 172 -41.61 1.71 45.94
C ASN A 172 -41.33 0.43 46.76
N ARG A 173 -41.69 0.53 48.04
CA ARG A 173 -42.19 -0.46 49.02
C ARG A 173 -42.07 -1.99 48.78
N GLY A 174 -41.42 -2.65 49.77
CA GLY A 174 -41.83 -3.96 50.33
C GLY A 174 -41.22 -5.22 49.68
N GLY A 175 -40.94 -6.30 50.43
CA GLY A 175 -40.95 -6.46 51.90
C GLY A 175 -40.74 -7.92 52.34
N ASN A 176 -40.02 -8.12 53.46
CA ASN A 176 -39.77 -9.38 54.20
C ASN A 176 -39.07 -10.54 53.45
N GLY A 177 -37.94 -11.04 54.01
CA GLY A 177 -37.32 -12.30 53.59
C GLY A 177 -35.85 -12.46 54.01
N ALA A 178 -35.58 -13.22 55.07
CA ALA A 178 -34.25 -13.62 55.55
C ALA A 178 -34.40 -14.90 56.43
N PRO A 179 -33.34 -15.68 56.75
CA PRO A 179 -31.90 -15.46 56.50
C PRO A 179 -31.15 -16.69 55.91
N ASN A 180 -29.81 -16.69 55.99
CA ASN A 180 -28.84 -17.78 55.74
C ASN A 180 -28.57 -18.17 54.26
N THR A 181 -27.38 -18.67 53.86
CA THR A 181 -26.21 -19.12 54.65
C THR A 181 -24.86 -18.87 53.93
N ASN A 182 -23.80 -18.65 54.73
CA ASN A 182 -22.40 -19.08 54.54
C ASN A 182 -21.42 -18.52 53.46
N GLN A 183 -20.20 -18.30 53.96
CA GLN A 183 -18.87 -18.51 53.34
C GLN A 183 -18.44 -17.59 52.17
N ARG A 184 -17.51 -16.65 52.42
CA ARG A 184 -16.03 -16.81 52.45
C ARG A 184 -15.39 -16.96 51.05
N ASN A 185 -14.80 -15.87 50.55
CA ASN A 185 -13.34 -15.73 50.55
C ASN A 185 -12.95 -14.26 50.27
N GLY A 186 -11.94 -13.77 50.98
CA GLY A 186 -11.35 -12.46 50.72
C GLY A 186 -10.01 -12.62 50.00
N LEU A 187 -9.75 -11.76 49.01
CA LEU A 187 -8.42 -11.56 48.44
C LEU A 187 -8.08 -10.08 48.51
N ILE A 188 -6.90 -9.79 49.08
CA ILE A 188 -6.40 -8.43 49.30
C ILE A 188 -5.71 -7.97 48.01
N VAL A 189 -6.12 -6.82 47.48
CA VAL A 189 -5.42 -6.14 46.37
C VAL A 189 -4.55 -5.03 46.97
N PRO A 190 -3.20 -5.12 46.91
CA PRO A 190 -2.33 -4.08 47.43
C PRO A 190 -2.33 -2.83 46.54
N GLN A 191 -2.23 -1.64 47.16
CA GLN A 191 -2.13 -0.37 46.45
C GLN A 191 -0.69 -0.08 46.02
N SER A 192 -0.37 -0.27 44.75
CA SER A 192 0.94 0.14 44.19
C SER A 192 0.88 0.45 42.68
N ALA A 193 0.23 1.55 42.30
CA ALA A 193 0.23 2.07 40.93
C ALA A 193 0.00 3.59 40.89
N ARG A 194 0.93 4.37 41.45
CA ARG A 194 1.12 5.80 41.11
C ARG A 194 2.42 5.93 40.32
N ASN A 195 2.49 6.96 39.46
CA ASN A 195 3.56 7.25 38.50
C ASN A 195 3.57 6.33 37.26
N ILE A 196 2.66 6.62 36.31
CA ILE A 196 2.93 6.40 34.89
C ILE A 196 3.75 7.62 34.42
N PRO A 197 4.97 7.45 33.86
CA PRO A 197 5.70 8.57 33.28
C PRO A 197 5.06 9.00 31.96
N THR A 198 4.70 10.28 31.83
CA THR A 198 4.22 10.85 30.57
C THR A 198 5.35 10.79 29.53
N ALA A 199 5.16 10.02 28.46
CA ALA A 199 6.10 9.99 27.35
C ALA A 199 6.16 11.39 26.68
N PRO A 200 7.36 11.91 26.35
CA PRO A 200 7.49 13.21 25.71
C PRO A 200 6.90 13.18 24.29
N ILE A 201 6.30 14.30 23.88
CA ILE A 201 5.83 14.50 22.50
C ILE A 201 7.06 14.47 21.59
N ALA A 202 7.10 13.50 20.68
CA ALA A 202 8.21 13.36 19.75
C ALA A 202 8.28 14.55 18.77
N ALA A 203 9.47 15.13 18.62
CA ALA A 203 9.75 16.12 17.60
C ALA A 203 9.58 15.53 16.18
N PRO A 204 9.32 16.36 15.15
CA PRO A 204 9.27 15.87 13.77
C PRO A 204 10.62 15.27 13.35
N TYR A 205 10.61 13.97 13.01
CA TYR A 205 11.79 13.25 12.52
C TYR A 205 12.14 13.64 11.09
N ASP A 206 13.45 13.77 10.79
CA ASP A 206 13.95 13.97 9.43
C ASP A 206 14.03 12.63 8.67
N GLU A 207 13.53 12.58 7.43
CA GLU A 207 13.43 11.35 6.62
C GLU A 207 14.78 10.92 5.97
N ARG A 208 15.90 11.61 6.28
CA ARG A 208 17.11 11.59 5.43
C ARG A 208 18.19 10.54 5.73
N GLU A 209 18.31 10.03 6.95
CA GLU A 209 19.53 9.30 7.37
C GLU A 209 19.43 7.77 7.50
N PHE A 210 18.32 7.13 7.12
CA PHE A 210 18.19 5.66 7.26
C PHE A 210 18.25 4.87 5.95
N VAL A 211 19.43 4.32 5.64
CA VAL A 211 19.62 3.35 4.56
C VAL A 211 19.15 1.96 5.03
N SER A 212 18.02 1.49 4.49
CA SER A 212 17.46 0.18 4.83
C SER A 212 18.39 -0.97 4.39
N PRO A 213 18.63 -1.99 5.24
CA PRO A 213 19.52 -3.10 4.92
C PRO A 213 19.04 -3.89 3.70
N ALA A 214 19.96 -4.17 2.78
CA ALA A 214 19.66 -4.88 1.54
C ALA A 214 19.22 -6.33 1.79
N SER A 215 18.20 -6.80 1.06
CA SER A 215 17.78 -8.20 1.11
C SER A 215 18.86 -9.11 0.50
N PRO A 216 19.16 -10.28 1.11
CA PRO A 216 20.15 -11.20 0.57
C PRO A 216 19.71 -11.77 -0.78
N VAL A 217 20.63 -11.79 -1.74
CA VAL A 217 20.42 -12.44 -3.04
C VAL A 217 20.55 -13.96 -2.87
N SER A 218 19.58 -14.71 -3.39
CA SER A 218 19.61 -16.18 -3.36
C SER A 218 20.78 -16.70 -4.20
N GLY A 219 21.61 -17.58 -3.63
CA GLY A 219 22.85 -18.03 -4.26
C GLY A 219 22.64 -18.89 -5.51
N GLN A 220 23.51 -18.72 -6.49
CA GLN A 220 23.75 -19.71 -7.54
C GLN A 220 25.03 -20.49 -7.22
N MET A 221 24.88 -21.80 -7.03
CA MET A 221 25.93 -22.77 -7.33
C MET A 221 25.53 -23.50 -8.61
N HIS A 222 26.45 -23.69 -9.54
CA HIS A 222 26.58 -24.88 -10.40
C HIS A 222 27.95 -24.86 -11.11
N ASP A 223 28.86 -25.69 -10.57
CA ASP A 223 29.90 -26.44 -11.27
C ASP A 223 30.99 -25.77 -12.13
N ARG A 224 31.92 -26.64 -12.56
CA ARG A 224 33.30 -26.34 -12.96
C ARG A 224 33.47 -26.43 -14.48
N PRO A 225 34.50 -25.76 -15.06
CA PRO A 225 34.97 -26.11 -16.39
C PRO A 225 35.60 -27.52 -16.41
N VAL A 226 35.61 -28.13 -17.59
CA VAL A 226 36.43 -29.30 -17.92
C VAL A 226 37.31 -28.91 -19.10
N ASP A 227 38.61 -29.13 -18.96
CA ASP A 227 39.59 -28.87 -20.02
C ASP A 227 39.61 -30.02 -21.04
N GLU A 228 39.67 -29.71 -22.34
CA GLU A 228 40.06 -30.69 -23.34
C GLU A 228 40.96 -30.05 -24.42
N HIS A 229 42.13 -30.65 -24.64
CA HIS A 229 43.14 -30.17 -25.59
C HIS A 229 43.10 -30.96 -26.91
N GLY A 230 42.77 -30.26 -27.99
CA GLY A 230 43.53 -30.35 -29.23
C GLY A 230 43.12 -31.39 -30.28
N ALA A 231 42.61 -30.89 -31.42
CA ALA A 231 43.00 -31.38 -32.74
C ALA A 231 42.84 -30.28 -33.82
N ARG A 232 43.88 -30.10 -34.64
CA ARG A 232 43.80 -29.52 -35.99
C ARG A 232 44.51 -30.49 -36.94
N PRO A 233 43.90 -30.82 -38.07
CA PRO A 233 44.46 -30.42 -39.37
C PRO A 233 43.37 -30.00 -40.38
N VAL A 234 43.62 -29.46 -41.60
CA VAL A 234 44.63 -28.53 -42.18
C VAL A 234 44.23 -28.30 -43.65
N ILE A 235 44.44 -27.08 -44.20
CA ILE A 235 44.37 -26.70 -45.63
C ILE A 235 42.98 -26.71 -46.35
N GLY A 236 42.78 -25.66 -47.14
CA GLY A 236 41.72 -25.48 -48.15
C GLY A 236 41.74 -24.04 -48.67
N GLN A 237 42.38 -23.78 -49.81
CA GLN A 237 42.55 -22.43 -50.40
C GLN A 237 41.80 -22.28 -51.73
N THR A 238 41.07 -21.17 -51.87
CA THR A 238 40.77 -20.37 -53.08
C THR A 238 40.17 -19.04 -52.56
N GLU A 239 40.61 -17.84 -52.92
CA GLU A 239 40.61 -17.16 -54.23
C GLU A 239 39.22 -16.98 -54.86
N SER A 240 38.82 -15.86 -55.48
CA SER A 240 39.33 -14.46 -55.52
C SER A 240 38.33 -13.60 -56.36
N LYS A 241 38.42 -12.25 -56.29
CA LYS A 241 37.66 -11.21 -57.06
C LYS A 241 36.23 -10.89 -56.52
N ASN A 242 35.70 -9.65 -56.44
CA ASN A 242 35.98 -8.27 -56.94
C ASN A 242 35.05 -7.78 -58.08
N ALA A 243 34.93 -6.43 -58.21
CA ALA A 243 33.91 -5.61 -58.91
C ALA A 243 32.60 -5.48 -58.10
N GLN A 244 32.00 -4.32 -57.80
CA GLN A 244 31.94 -2.94 -58.37
C GLN A 244 31.05 -2.73 -59.60
N ASP A 245 29.94 -2.05 -59.36
CA ASP A 245 29.21 -1.12 -60.24
C ASP A 245 28.30 -0.25 -59.31
N SER A 246 28.03 1.06 -59.45
CA SER A 246 28.02 2.01 -60.59
C SER A 246 26.86 1.72 -61.59
N VAL A 247 26.08 2.65 -62.18
CA VAL A 247 26.03 4.13 -62.33
C VAL A 247 24.60 4.48 -62.85
N VAL A 248 23.91 5.64 -62.69
CA VAL A 248 23.95 6.84 -61.80
C VAL A 248 22.63 7.68 -62.02
N ASP A 249 22.46 8.85 -61.37
CA ASP A 249 21.40 9.89 -61.57
C ASP A 249 19.94 9.54 -61.18
N ASP A 250 18.99 10.47 -60.95
CA ASP A 250 18.90 11.92 -61.30
C ASP A 250 18.34 12.82 -60.14
N HIS A 251 18.20 14.13 -60.36
CA HIS A 251 18.24 15.22 -59.35
C HIS A 251 16.89 16.05 -59.26
N PRO A 252 16.76 17.33 -58.78
CA PRO A 252 15.55 17.78 -58.06
C PRO A 252 14.80 19.02 -58.60
N ALA A 253 13.60 19.31 -58.06
CA ALA A 253 12.86 20.59 -58.13
C ALA A 253 11.80 20.62 -56.98
N THR A 254 11.89 21.47 -55.93
CA THR A 254 11.51 22.91 -55.80
C THR A 254 10.01 23.23 -55.83
N GLU A 255 9.49 23.65 -54.65
CA GLU A 255 8.55 24.79 -54.46
C GLU A 255 7.11 24.64 -55.02
N ASP A 256 6.09 25.43 -54.62
CA ASP A 256 6.09 26.66 -53.80
C ASP A 256 4.90 26.72 -52.81
N SER A 257 4.80 27.84 -52.08
CA SER A 257 3.89 28.12 -50.97
C SER A 257 2.74 29.05 -51.35
N SER A 258 1.77 29.20 -50.44
CA SER A 258 0.91 30.38 -50.30
C SER A 258 -0.08 30.72 -51.42
N THR A 259 -1.38 30.49 -51.17
CA THR A 259 -2.43 31.35 -51.76
C THR A 259 -3.52 31.62 -50.74
N SER A 260 -3.41 32.75 -50.03
CA SER A 260 -4.44 33.28 -49.15
C SER A 260 -5.31 34.28 -49.92
N SER A 261 -6.59 33.95 -50.13
CA SER A 261 -7.56 34.85 -50.75
C SER A 261 -8.55 35.38 -49.73
N SER A 262 -8.44 36.67 -49.42
CA SER A 262 -9.44 37.44 -48.68
C SER A 262 -10.21 38.32 -49.65
N THR A 263 -11.54 38.28 -49.62
CA THR A 263 -12.40 39.16 -50.41
C THR A 263 -13.42 39.82 -49.50
N THR A 264 -13.63 41.12 -49.71
CA THR A 264 -14.61 41.98 -49.03
C THR A 264 -15.90 42.06 -49.85
#